data_AF-A0A174YTX5-F1
#
_entry.id   AF-A0A174YTX5-F1
#
_cell.length_a   1.000
_cell.length_b   1.000
_cell.length_c   1.000
_cell.angle_alpha   90.00
_cell.angle_beta   90.00
_cell.angle_gamma   90.00
#
_symmetry.space_group_name_H-M   'P 1'
#
loop_
_entity.id
_entity.type
_entity.pdbx_description
1 polymer ?
#
loop_
_entity_poly.entity_id
_entity_poly.type
_entity_poly.pdbx_seq_one_letter_code
_entity_poly.pdbx_strand_id
1 'polypeptide(L)' 'MYVNRKMILNVATHYHANLIDIHNALYALGLRSDDQAEEFNKRHVMKIVEMYERRGHSITK' A
#
# COMPACT_ATOMS: atom_id res chain seq x y z
N MET A 1 -12.02 -14.55 -0.69
CA MET A 1 -12.30 -13.19 -0.18
C MET A 1 -11.16 -12.28 -0.64
N TYR A 2 -11.41 -11.30 -1.50
CA TYR A 2 -10.34 -10.46 -2.08
C TYR A 2 -10.08 -9.25 -1.18
N VAL A 3 -8.85 -9.10 -0.68
CA VAL A 3 -8.48 -7.98 0.18
C VAL A 3 -8.18 -6.75 -0.67
N ASN A 4 -9.12 -5.79 -0.70
CA ASN A 4 -9.01 -4.58 -1.51
C ASN A 4 -8.15 -3.49 -0.85
N ARG A 5 -7.76 -2.48 -1.65
CA ARG A 5 -6.83 -1.44 -1.20
C ARG A 5 -7.38 -0.55 -0.07
N LYS A 6 -8.66 -0.23 -0.10
CA LYS A 6 -9.29 0.63 0.92
C LYS A 6 -9.23 -0.02 2.29
N MET A 7 -9.48 -1.33 2.35
CA MET A 7 -9.41 -2.10 3.59
C MET A 7 -8.00 -2.13 4.17
N ILE A 8 -6.97 -2.37 3.33
CA ILE A 8 -5.56 -2.36 3.77
C ILE A 8 -5.17 -1.00 4.37
N LEU A 9 -5.54 0.10 3.71
CA LEU A 9 -5.19 1.43 4.20
C LEU A 9 -5.96 1.82 5.46
N ASN A 10 -7.20 1.35 5.60
CA ASN A 10 -7.96 1.52 6.83
C ASN A 10 -7.30 0.75 7.99
N VAL A 11 -6.86 -0.48 7.76
CA VAL A 11 -6.13 -1.28 8.77
C VAL A 11 -4.82 -0.59 9.14
N ALA A 12 -4.02 -0.15 8.16
CA ALA A 12 -2.77 0.57 8.39
C ALA A 12 -2.99 1.83 9.24
N THR A 13 -4.03 2.61 8.92
CA THR A 13 -4.35 3.84 9.66
C THR A 13 -4.90 3.56 11.05
N HIS A 14 -5.81 2.59 11.17
CA HIS A 14 -6.51 2.31 12.42
C HIS A 14 -5.61 1.65 13.47
N TYR A 15 -4.74 0.73 13.02
CA TYR A 15 -3.84 0.00 13.90
C TYR A 15 -2.42 0.55 13.92
N HIS A 16 -2.17 1.67 13.22
CA HIS A 16 -0.83 2.23 13.01
C HIS A 16 0.19 1.19 12.51
N ALA A 17 -0.30 0.20 11.76
CA ALA A 17 0.51 -0.89 11.25
C ALA A 17 1.20 -0.48 9.95
N ASN A 18 2.44 -0.94 9.75
CA ASN A 18 3.13 -0.73 8.50
C ASN A 18 2.55 -1.66 7.40
N LEU A 19 2.71 -1.28 6.14
CA LEU A 19 2.19 -2.06 5.01
C LEU A 19 2.88 -3.43 4.88
N ILE A 20 4.13 -3.56 5.31
CA ILE A 20 4.91 -4.81 5.22
C ILE A 20 4.28 -5.88 6.12
N ASP A 21 4.00 -5.55 7.37
CA ASP A 21 3.38 -6.45 8.35
C ASP A 21 1.99 -6.87 7.90
N ILE A 22 1.22 -5.95 7.32
CA ILE A 22 -0.10 -6.27 6.75
C ILE A 22 0.05 -7.25 5.58
N HIS A 23 0.99 -7.01 4.65
CA HIS A 23 1.21 -7.93 3.53
C HIS A 23 1.70 -9.30 4.00
N ASN A 24 2.60 -9.35 4.99
CA ASN A 24 3.09 -10.60 5.59
C ASN A 24 1.95 -11.40 6.23
N ALA A 25 1.06 -10.73 6.97
CA ALA A 25 -0.12 -11.38 7.56
C ALA A 25 -1.06 -11.92 6.48
N LEU A 26 -1.29 -11.16 5.39
CA LEU A 26 -2.12 -11.60 4.28
C LEU A 26 -1.50 -12.77 3.51
N TYR A 27 -0.18 -12.79 3.35
CA TYR A 27 0.57 -13.90 2.75
C TYR A 27 0.44 -15.17 3.58
N ALA A 28 0.67 -15.09 4.91
CA ALA A 28 0.52 -16.21 5.82
C ALA A 28 -0.89 -16.81 5.83
N LEU A 29 -1.91 -16.00 5.54
CA LEU A 29 -3.31 -16.42 5.43
C LEU A 29 -3.71 -16.90 4.01
N GLY A 30 -2.79 -16.90 3.04
CA GLY A 30 -3.09 -17.26 1.65
C GLY A 30 -4.02 -16.28 0.93
N LEU A 31 -4.16 -15.05 1.45
CA LEU A 31 -5.06 -14.02 0.93
C LEU A 31 -4.39 -13.07 -0.05
N ARG A 32 -3.06 -13.11 -0.15
CA ARG A 32 -2.26 -12.23 -1.00
C ARG A 32 -0.91 -12.87 -1.36
N SER A 33 -0.50 -12.77 -2.62
CA SER A 33 0.86 -13.12 -3.03
C SER A 33 1.81 -11.92 -2.96
N ASP A 34 3.12 -12.18 -3.00
CA ASP A 34 4.15 -11.13 -3.04
C ASP A 34 3.99 -10.23 -4.26
N ASP A 35 3.71 -10.79 -5.45
CA ASP A 35 3.45 -10.02 -6.66
C ASP A 35 2.26 -9.05 -6.48
N GLN A 36 1.21 -9.50 -5.80
CA GLN A 36 0.04 -8.66 -5.50
C GLN A 36 0.38 -7.57 -4.48
N ALA A 37 1.29 -7.84 -3.54
CA ALA A 37 1.80 -6.86 -2.59
C ALA A 37 2.68 -5.80 -3.27
N GLU A 38 3.56 -6.22 -4.19
CA GLU A 38 4.40 -5.33 -4.99
C GLU A 38 3.57 -4.40 -5.86
N GLU A 39 2.60 -4.94 -6.61
CA GLU A 39 1.71 -4.14 -7.45
C GLU A 39 0.88 -3.14 -6.64
N PHE A 40 0.44 -3.55 -5.44
CA PHE A 40 -0.21 -2.63 -4.52
C PHE A 40 0.72 -1.49 -4.09
N ASN A 41 1.97 -1.81 -3.73
CA ASN A 41 2.94 -0.83 -3.25
C ASN A 41 3.31 0.16 -4.35
N LYS A 42 3.57 -0.29 -5.59
CA LYS A 42 3.80 0.57 -6.75
C LYS A 42 2.68 1.58 -6.94
N ARG A 43 1.43 1.11 -6.98
CA ARG A 43 0.24 1.99 -7.10
C ARG A 43 0.07 2.93 -5.91
N HIS A 44 0.44 2.49 -4.71
CA HIS A 44 0.35 3.33 -3.52
C HIS A 44 1.38 4.46 -3.54
N VAL A 45 2.64 4.14 -3.87
CA VAL A 45 3.72 5.13 -4.00
C VAL A 45 3.44 6.12 -5.13
N MET A 46 2.98 5.66 -6.31
CA MET A 46 2.64 6.56 -7.42
C MET A 46 1.61 7.62 -7.01
N LYS A 47 0.58 7.25 -6.26
CA LYS A 47 -0.40 8.22 -5.74
C LYS A 47 0.21 9.23 -4.78
N ILE A 48 1.15 8.79 -3.95
CA ILE A 48 1.89 9.69 -3.06
C ILE A 48 2.72 10.67 -3.90
N VAL A 49 3.41 10.17 -4.92
CA VAL A 49 4.21 11.00 -5.83
C VAL A 49 3.35 12.07 -6.50
N GLU A 50 2.24 11.67 -7.12
CA GLU A 50 1.27 12.59 -7.73
C GLU A 50 0.75 13.65 -6.74
N MET A 51 0.50 13.27 -5.48
CA MET A 51 0.04 14.20 -4.44
C MET A 51 1.09 15.26 -4.10
N TYR A 52 2.37 14.88 -4.05
CA TYR A 52 3.46 15.81 -3.80
C TYR A 52 3.76 16.70 -5.00
N GLU A 53 3.74 16.16 -6.22
CA GLU A 53 3.88 16.95 -7.45
C GLU A 53 2.79 18.02 -7.55
N ARG A 54 1.53 17.66 -7.25
CA ARG A 54 0.41 18.62 -7.18
C ARG A 54 0.59 19.72 -6.12
N ARG A 55 1.46 19.51 -5.14
CA ARG A 55 1.81 20.50 -4.11
C ARG A 55 3.06 21.31 -4.48
N GLY A 56 3.59 21.14 -5.69
CA GLY A 56 4.79 21.84 -6.15
C GLY A 56 6.11 21.20 -5.69
N HIS A 57 6.06 20.00 -5.09
CA HIS A 57 7.26 19.25 -4.73
C HIS A 57 7.62 18.30 -5.88
N SER A 58 8.71 18.58 -6.59
CA SER A 58 9.29 17.63 -7.54
C SER A 58 10.01 16.52 -6.76
N ILE A 59 9.56 15.29 -6.94
CA ILE A 59 10.16 14.09 -6.34
C ILE A 59 11.13 13.40 -7.33
N THR A 60 11.05 13.79 -8.61
CA THR A 60 11.99 13.45 -9.67
C THR A 60 13.16 14.44 -9.65
N LYS A 61 14.05 14.30 -8.67
CA LYS A 61 15.38 14.92 -8.69
C LYS A 61 16.46 13.86 -8.69
#